data_AF-A0A2P5TPX7-F1
#
_entry.id   AF-A0A2P5TPX7-F1
#
_cell.length_a   1.000
_cell.length_b   1.000
_cell.length_c   1.000
_cell.angle_alpha   90.00
_cell.angle_beta   90.00
_cell.angle_gamma   90.00
#
_symmetry.space_group_name_H-M   'P 1'
#
loop_
_entity.id
_entity.type
_entity.pdbx_description
1 polymer ?
#
loop_
_entity_poly.entity_id
_entity_poly.type
_entity_poly.pdbx_seq_one_letter_code
_entity_poly.pdbx_strand_id
1 'polypeptide(L)'
;MQQNTFNNSDPIGQFFNWNETMWSEMQKARMGDNPVTDALSQVNSDDLKVFYQAVSTNPMRLLDMQMQWWQGQLAICQNSMIKSMDNSTESLVQNPPGDRRFQHQSWKDDPHFDFMRQSYLHFAKSLTEMLEVIEGIPEPVRQRLSFTFRQTINALAPTNFIWSNPELLQRTLEEKGANLVKGIELFQEDMAASADMLKIRMTRQGAFTLGQDLATTPGEVVFRNDIFELIQYGASTETVHQTPLLVIPPFINKFYILDLKEQNSLVGWLRDQGHTVFIMSWRNPGKEQASIGFPDLIHSGTMEAIRVIEQITTEKEVNAIGYCIGGTLLASTMALYAARRMKPRVKSATFLTTLLDFTQPGEVGVFINDPVVSAIEKMSETQGFFDGRQMAVTFSLLRENSLYWNYYIDNYLKGEEPSDFDILYWNSDSTNLSAACASFLLRELYLNNRLSQSGEVKVGNFGIDLGKVKTPSYFLSTKEDHIALWDATFGGSRLLGGDTTLVLGESGHVAGVVNPPHKNKYGYWLSDADFDSPDQWLASARREAGSWWTHWQQWATPHLGEQSVPARAVGSEECPGLMPAPGQYVQQTLPVED
;
A
#
# COMPACT_ATOMS: atom_id res chain seq x y z
N MET A 1 -29.09 -14.89 4.70
CA MET A 1 -30.15 -15.33 3.76
C MET A 1 -30.01 -16.82 3.54
N GLN A 2 -31.12 -17.50 3.24
CA GLN A 2 -31.28 -18.96 3.30
C GLN A 2 -30.25 -19.75 2.48
N GLN A 3 -29.57 -20.69 3.14
CA GLN A 3 -28.99 -21.88 2.51
C GLN A 3 -30.13 -22.69 1.87
N ASN A 4 -30.33 -22.58 0.57
CA ASN A 4 -31.08 -23.57 -0.18
C ASN A 4 -30.57 -23.65 -1.63
N THR A 5 -29.71 -24.65 -1.84
CA THR A 5 -29.64 -25.51 -3.03
C THR A 5 -29.57 -24.82 -4.40
N PHE A 6 -28.34 -24.52 -4.84
CA PHE A 6 -28.01 -24.58 -6.26
C PHE A 6 -28.34 -25.99 -6.76
N ASN A 7 -29.31 -26.09 -7.67
CA ASN A 7 -29.70 -27.36 -8.28
C ASN A 7 -28.87 -27.51 -9.57
N ASN A 8 -28.07 -28.57 -9.71
CA ASN A 8 -27.10 -28.77 -10.80
C ASN A 8 -27.70 -28.83 -12.24
N SER A 9 -29.00 -28.64 -12.41
CA SER A 9 -29.69 -28.75 -13.70
C SER A 9 -29.65 -27.48 -14.56
N ASP A 10 -29.40 -26.29 -13.98
CA ASP A 10 -29.26 -25.03 -14.72
C ASP A 10 -28.30 -24.03 -14.02
N PRO A 11 -26.98 -24.24 -14.08
CA PRO A 11 -25.99 -23.38 -13.44
C PRO A 11 -25.94 -21.96 -14.02
N ILE A 12 -26.19 -21.82 -15.33
CA ILE A 12 -26.07 -20.56 -16.06
C ILE A 12 -27.25 -19.64 -15.73
N GLY A 13 -28.49 -20.15 -15.77
CA GLY A 13 -29.67 -19.39 -15.39
C GLY A 13 -29.62 -18.96 -13.92
N GLN A 14 -29.09 -19.81 -13.03
CA GLN A 14 -28.88 -19.48 -11.62
C GLN A 14 -27.84 -18.36 -11.44
N PHE A 15 -26.74 -18.37 -12.19
CA PHE A 15 -25.76 -17.29 -12.14
C PHE A 15 -26.35 -15.95 -12.57
N PHE A 16 -27.12 -15.89 -13.65
CA PHE A 16 -27.71 -14.63 -14.11
C PHE A 16 -28.73 -14.06 -13.12
N ASN A 17 -29.62 -14.91 -12.57
CA ASN A 17 -30.57 -14.50 -11.54
C ASN A 17 -29.86 -14.02 -10.26
N TRP A 18 -28.81 -14.73 -9.85
CA TRP A 18 -27.97 -14.33 -8.72
C TRP A 18 -27.26 -13.01 -9.00
N ASN A 19 -26.67 -12.83 -10.18
CA ASN A 19 -25.95 -11.63 -10.58
C ASN A 19 -26.89 -10.41 -10.59
N GLU A 20 -28.11 -10.51 -11.13
CA GLU A 20 -29.10 -9.44 -11.05
C GLU A 20 -29.49 -9.08 -9.61
N THR A 21 -29.71 -10.10 -8.76
CA THR A 21 -30.03 -9.91 -7.35
C THR A 21 -28.87 -9.25 -6.62
N MET A 22 -27.64 -9.71 -6.87
CA MET A 22 -26.40 -9.20 -6.29
C MET A 22 -26.15 -7.75 -6.70
N TRP A 23 -26.27 -7.39 -7.98
CA TRP A 23 -26.12 -6.00 -8.41
C TRP A 23 -27.19 -5.09 -7.79
N SER A 24 -28.41 -5.58 -7.61
CA SER A 24 -29.46 -4.87 -6.89
C SER A 24 -29.12 -4.69 -5.41
N GLU A 25 -28.59 -5.72 -4.74
CA GLU A 25 -28.19 -5.66 -3.34
C GLU A 25 -26.93 -4.80 -3.12
N MET A 26 -25.93 -4.88 -4.01
CA MET A 26 -24.77 -3.98 -3.99
C MET A 26 -25.16 -2.54 -4.25
N GLN A 27 -26.12 -2.28 -5.15
CA GLN A 27 -26.69 -0.92 -5.31
C GLN A 27 -27.41 -0.46 -4.05
N LYS A 28 -28.19 -1.32 -3.39
CA LYS A 28 -28.86 -1.00 -2.12
C LYS A 28 -27.87 -0.80 -0.97
N ALA A 29 -26.79 -1.58 -0.90
CA ALA A 29 -25.71 -1.44 0.07
C ALA A 29 -24.90 -0.16 -0.18
N ARG A 30 -24.67 0.21 -1.44
CA ARG A 30 -24.14 1.54 -1.84
C ARG A 30 -25.06 2.70 -1.46
N MET A 31 -26.35 2.44 -1.27
CA MET A 31 -27.38 3.39 -0.83
C MET A 31 -27.70 3.24 0.67
N GLY A 32 -26.85 2.56 1.45
CA GLY A 32 -26.88 2.63 2.91
C GLY A 32 -26.27 3.96 3.40
N ASP A 33 -26.66 4.41 4.59
CA ASP A 33 -26.19 5.65 5.24
C ASP A 33 -24.69 5.57 5.61
N ASN A 34 -23.78 5.47 4.63
CA ASN A 34 -22.34 5.59 4.85
C ASN A 34 -21.89 7.02 4.50
N PRO A 35 -21.54 7.86 5.50
CA PRO A 35 -21.18 9.25 5.27
C PRO A 35 -19.95 9.41 4.37
N VAL A 36 -19.04 8.43 4.33
CA VAL A 36 -17.85 8.45 3.48
C VAL A 36 -18.23 8.24 2.01
N THR A 37 -19.13 7.30 1.72
CA THR A 37 -19.65 7.06 0.36
C THR A 37 -20.42 8.27 -0.16
N ASP A 38 -21.21 8.91 0.69
CA ASP A 38 -21.92 10.14 0.34
C ASP A 38 -20.96 11.29 0.05
N ALA A 39 -19.94 11.49 0.90
CA ALA A 39 -18.92 12.50 0.69
C ALA A 39 -18.16 12.27 -0.63
N LEU A 40 -17.74 11.04 -0.92
CA LEU A 40 -17.07 10.69 -2.18
C LEU A 40 -17.97 10.95 -3.39
N SER A 41 -19.25 10.60 -3.30
CA SER A 41 -20.22 10.83 -4.38
C SER A 41 -20.44 12.33 -4.63
N GLN A 42 -20.48 13.12 -3.57
CA GLN A 42 -20.59 14.57 -3.65
C GLN A 42 -19.34 15.20 -4.30
N VAL A 43 -18.14 14.84 -3.84
CA VAL A 43 -16.87 15.33 -4.44
C VAL A 43 -16.79 14.96 -5.91
N ASN A 44 -17.10 13.72 -6.27
CA ASN A 44 -17.08 13.28 -7.66
C ASN A 44 -18.11 14.05 -8.52
N SER A 45 -19.29 14.34 -7.98
CA SER A 45 -20.31 15.13 -8.67
C SER A 45 -19.84 16.57 -8.91
N ASP A 46 -19.14 17.17 -7.95
CA ASP A 46 -18.62 18.53 -8.09
C ASP A 46 -17.42 18.60 -9.06
N ASP A 47 -16.52 17.62 -9.02
CA ASP A 47 -15.42 17.50 -9.98
C ASP A 47 -15.95 17.32 -11.41
N LEU A 48 -16.99 16.51 -11.60
CA LEU A 48 -17.65 16.36 -12.90
C LEU A 48 -18.28 17.67 -13.39
N LYS A 49 -18.87 18.50 -12.51
CA LYS A 49 -19.38 19.83 -12.91
C LYS A 49 -18.25 20.72 -13.41
N VAL A 50 -17.10 20.74 -12.72
CA VAL A 50 -15.92 21.49 -13.14
C VAL A 50 -15.41 21.00 -14.50
N PHE A 51 -15.35 19.67 -14.67
CA PHE A 51 -15.00 19.07 -15.96
C PHE A 51 -15.97 19.49 -17.07
N TYR A 52 -17.28 19.37 -16.88
CA TYR A 52 -18.27 19.78 -17.87
C TYR A 52 -18.18 21.26 -18.21
N GLN A 53 -17.92 22.12 -17.22
CA GLN A 53 -17.71 23.54 -17.45
C GLN A 53 -16.46 23.78 -18.31
N ALA A 54 -15.33 23.14 -17.99
CA ALA A 54 -14.08 23.24 -18.76
C ALA A 54 -14.22 22.69 -20.19
N VAL A 55 -14.99 21.62 -20.38
CA VAL A 55 -15.33 21.09 -21.70
C VAL A 55 -16.17 22.09 -22.49
N SER A 56 -17.18 22.70 -21.84
CA SER A 56 -18.10 23.65 -22.49
C SER A 56 -17.42 24.93 -22.98
N THR A 57 -16.33 25.34 -22.34
CA THR A 57 -15.51 26.48 -22.75
C THR A 57 -14.50 26.13 -23.84
N ASN A 58 -14.30 24.84 -24.14
CA ASN A 58 -13.36 24.33 -25.14
C ASN A 58 -14.04 23.47 -26.24
N PRO A 59 -15.11 23.94 -26.91
CA PRO A 59 -15.91 23.11 -27.81
C PRO A 59 -15.14 22.62 -29.03
N MET A 60 -14.18 23.40 -29.55
CA MET A 60 -13.36 23.00 -30.69
C MET A 60 -12.43 21.83 -30.34
N ARG A 61 -11.82 21.85 -29.14
CA ARG A 61 -10.99 20.75 -28.66
C ARG A 61 -11.81 19.46 -28.53
N LEU A 62 -13.03 19.55 -27.99
CA LEU A 62 -13.92 18.39 -27.90
C LEU A 62 -14.27 17.82 -29.28
N LEU A 63 -14.59 18.67 -30.26
CA LEU A 63 -14.87 18.25 -31.63
C LEU A 63 -13.65 17.58 -32.26
N ASP A 64 -12.46 18.15 -32.10
CA ASP A 64 -11.21 17.58 -32.62
C ASP A 64 -10.96 16.19 -32.02
N MET A 65 -11.11 16.04 -30.71
CA MET A 65 -10.96 14.76 -30.02
C MET A 65 -12.02 13.74 -30.46
N GLN A 66 -13.27 14.17 -30.62
CA GLN A 66 -14.34 13.30 -31.11
C GLN A 66 -14.06 12.84 -32.54
N MET A 67 -13.57 13.73 -33.40
CA MET A 67 -13.17 13.38 -34.77
C MET A 67 -11.98 12.41 -34.78
N GLN A 68 -10.95 12.66 -33.97
CA GLN A 68 -9.80 11.75 -33.82
C GLN A 68 -10.25 10.37 -33.33
N TRP A 69 -11.16 10.32 -32.35
CA TRP A 69 -11.72 9.07 -31.87
C TRP A 69 -12.47 8.31 -32.98
N TRP A 70 -13.37 9.00 -33.71
CA TRP A 70 -14.10 8.41 -34.85
C TRP A 70 -13.19 7.91 -35.96
N GLN A 71 -12.15 8.67 -36.31
CA GLN A 71 -11.16 8.27 -37.30
C GLN A 71 -10.43 7.01 -36.88
N GLY A 72 -9.96 6.94 -35.62
CA GLY A 72 -9.34 5.74 -35.07
C GLY A 72 -10.30 4.54 -35.06
N GLN A 73 -11.55 4.76 -34.68
CA GLN A 73 -12.57 3.70 -34.65
C GLN A 73 -12.91 3.17 -36.05
N LEU A 74 -12.98 4.04 -37.06
CA LEU A 74 -13.13 3.64 -38.47
C LEU A 74 -11.92 2.84 -38.97
N ALA A 75 -10.71 3.25 -38.60
CA ALA A 75 -9.48 2.53 -38.93
C ALA A 75 -9.46 1.13 -38.28
N ILE A 76 -9.87 1.01 -37.02
CA ILE A 76 -10.01 -0.28 -36.31
C ILE A 76 -11.05 -1.17 -37.01
N CYS A 77 -12.19 -0.60 -37.41
CA CYS A 77 -13.23 -1.33 -38.15
C CYS A 77 -12.69 -1.87 -39.50
N GLN A 78 -11.99 -1.03 -40.27
CA GLN A 78 -11.35 -1.43 -41.53
C GLN A 78 -10.28 -2.51 -41.30
N ASN A 79 -9.41 -2.34 -40.29
CA ASN A 79 -8.40 -3.33 -39.93
C ASN A 79 -9.04 -4.68 -39.55
N SER A 80 -10.13 -4.67 -38.80
CA SER A 80 -10.84 -5.89 -38.41
C SER A 80 -11.51 -6.60 -39.60
N MET A 81 -12.03 -5.84 -40.58
CA MET A 81 -12.53 -6.40 -41.84
C MET A 81 -11.43 -7.01 -42.72
N ILE A 82 -10.24 -6.39 -42.75
CA ILE A 82 -9.10 -6.95 -43.48
C ILE A 82 -8.61 -8.22 -42.78
N LYS A 83 -8.52 -8.18 -41.45
CA LYS A 83 -8.05 -9.31 -40.63
C LYS A 83 -8.97 -10.53 -40.73
N SER A 84 -10.28 -10.34 -40.89
CA SER A 84 -11.20 -11.46 -41.16
C SER A 84 -11.02 -12.12 -42.53
N MET A 85 -10.36 -11.44 -43.47
CA MET A 85 -9.95 -11.99 -44.76
C MET A 85 -8.51 -12.53 -44.74
N ASP A 86 -7.63 -11.93 -43.93
CA ASP A 86 -6.23 -12.30 -43.76
C ASP A 86 -5.79 -12.18 -42.29
N ASN A 87 -5.77 -13.33 -41.61
CA ASN A 87 -5.36 -13.44 -40.20
C ASN A 87 -3.91 -13.03 -39.92
N SER A 88 -3.06 -12.81 -40.93
CA SER A 88 -1.68 -12.33 -40.74
C SER A 88 -1.58 -10.82 -40.51
N THR A 89 -2.69 -10.09 -40.67
CA THR A 89 -2.75 -8.64 -40.47
C THR A 89 -2.52 -8.26 -39.00
N GLU A 90 -1.53 -7.40 -38.75
CA GLU A 90 -1.27 -6.88 -37.40
C GLU A 90 -2.37 -5.92 -36.93
N SER A 91 -2.67 -5.96 -35.63
CA SER A 91 -3.62 -5.05 -34.99
C SER A 91 -3.03 -3.63 -34.91
N LEU A 92 -3.88 -2.62 -35.14
CA LEU A 92 -3.46 -1.20 -35.09
C LEU A 92 -3.16 -0.74 -33.66
N VAL A 93 -3.96 -1.19 -32.70
CA VAL A 93 -3.82 -0.83 -31.29
C VAL A 93 -3.15 -1.96 -30.51
N GLN A 94 -1.98 -1.66 -29.95
CA GLN A 94 -1.22 -2.58 -29.11
C GLN A 94 -1.62 -2.46 -27.64
N ASN A 95 -1.44 -3.55 -26.89
CA ASN A 95 -1.70 -3.54 -25.46
C ASN A 95 -0.68 -2.62 -24.75
N PRO A 96 -1.12 -1.83 -23.75
CA PRO A 96 -0.19 -1.10 -22.89
C PRO A 96 0.81 -2.06 -22.21
N PRO A 97 2.07 -1.63 -22.01
CA PRO A 97 3.05 -2.44 -21.27
C PRO A 97 2.51 -2.86 -19.91
N GLY A 98 2.63 -4.16 -19.58
CA GLY A 98 2.20 -4.70 -18.29
C GLY A 98 0.71 -5.03 -18.16
N ASP A 99 -0.14 -4.70 -19.15
CA ASP A 99 -1.56 -5.07 -19.10
C ASP A 99 -1.76 -6.57 -19.39
N ARG A 100 -2.27 -7.30 -18.40
CA ARG A 100 -2.46 -8.75 -18.46
C ARG A 100 -3.85 -9.18 -18.93
N ARG A 101 -4.79 -8.25 -19.04
CA ARG A 101 -6.20 -8.53 -19.32
C ARG A 101 -6.43 -9.24 -20.67
N PHE A 102 -5.60 -8.94 -21.65
CA PHE A 102 -5.75 -9.43 -23.04
C PHE A 102 -4.68 -10.47 -23.42
N GLN A 103 -4.33 -11.37 -22.49
CA GLN A 103 -3.30 -12.40 -22.72
C GLN A 103 -3.78 -13.61 -23.53
N HIS A 104 -5.05 -13.98 -23.42
CA HIS A 104 -5.61 -15.12 -24.17
C HIS A 104 -5.47 -14.92 -25.68
N GLN A 105 -5.04 -15.94 -26.42
CA GLN A 105 -4.71 -15.83 -27.85
C GLN A 105 -5.90 -15.36 -28.71
N SER A 106 -7.12 -15.77 -28.36
CA SER A 106 -8.34 -15.34 -29.06
C SER A 106 -8.55 -13.82 -29.09
N TRP A 107 -7.98 -13.06 -28.14
CA TRP A 107 -8.03 -11.59 -28.18
C TRP A 107 -7.25 -10.99 -29.36
N LYS A 108 -6.34 -11.75 -29.97
CA LYS A 108 -5.55 -11.36 -31.13
C LYS A 108 -5.98 -12.13 -32.38
N ASP A 109 -6.34 -13.39 -32.25
CA ASP A 109 -6.56 -14.28 -33.39
C ASP A 109 -7.98 -14.19 -33.95
N ASP A 110 -8.98 -13.93 -33.10
CA ASP A 110 -10.37 -13.78 -33.53
C ASP A 110 -10.66 -12.31 -33.88
N PRO A 111 -11.07 -11.99 -35.12
CA PRO A 111 -11.34 -10.63 -35.55
C PRO A 111 -12.41 -9.90 -34.71
N HIS A 112 -13.39 -10.61 -34.14
CA HIS A 112 -14.43 -10.00 -33.33
C HIS A 112 -13.90 -9.58 -31.95
N PHE A 113 -13.14 -10.44 -31.28
CA PHE A 113 -12.53 -10.13 -29.99
C PHE A 113 -11.41 -9.10 -30.14
N ASP A 114 -10.63 -9.16 -31.22
CA ASP A 114 -9.61 -8.15 -31.51
C ASP A 114 -10.23 -6.78 -31.79
N PHE A 115 -11.34 -6.71 -32.53
CA PHE A 115 -12.10 -5.46 -32.71
C PHE A 115 -12.53 -4.86 -31.36
N MET A 116 -13.16 -5.66 -30.49
CA MET A 116 -13.59 -5.20 -29.16
C MET A 116 -12.41 -4.72 -28.31
N ARG A 117 -11.31 -5.47 -28.29
CA ARG A 117 -10.07 -5.09 -27.58
C ARG A 117 -9.53 -3.77 -28.10
N GLN A 118 -9.35 -3.62 -29.41
CA GLN A 118 -8.80 -2.41 -30.02
C GLN A 118 -9.71 -1.20 -29.76
N SER A 119 -11.02 -1.34 -29.93
CA SER A 119 -11.99 -0.28 -29.65
C SER A 119 -11.99 0.15 -28.18
N TYR A 120 -11.92 -0.81 -27.26
CA TYR A 120 -11.80 -0.52 -25.83
C TYR A 120 -10.51 0.25 -25.50
N LEU A 121 -9.36 -0.24 -25.98
CA LEU A 121 -8.07 0.40 -25.71
C LEU A 121 -7.98 1.80 -26.32
N HIS A 122 -8.54 1.99 -27.51
CA HIS A 122 -8.63 3.29 -28.17
C HIS A 122 -9.52 4.25 -27.37
N PHE A 123 -10.71 3.80 -26.96
CA PHE A 123 -11.60 4.58 -26.11
C PHE A 123 -10.96 4.96 -24.77
N ALA A 124 -10.32 4.01 -24.10
CA ALA A 124 -9.61 4.22 -22.84
C ALA A 124 -8.54 5.31 -23.00
N LYS A 125 -7.69 5.18 -24.03
CA LYS A 125 -6.64 6.15 -24.34
C LYS A 125 -7.21 7.55 -24.63
N SER A 126 -8.25 7.65 -25.47
CA SER A 126 -8.87 8.93 -25.81
C SER A 126 -9.47 9.64 -24.60
N LEU A 127 -10.09 8.90 -23.67
CA LEU A 127 -10.63 9.48 -22.43
C LEU A 127 -9.53 9.97 -21.48
N THR A 128 -8.42 9.24 -21.37
CA THR A 128 -7.29 9.68 -20.53
C THR A 128 -6.62 10.92 -21.12
N GLU A 129 -6.35 10.94 -22.43
CA GLU A 129 -5.78 12.09 -23.13
C GLU A 129 -6.70 13.34 -23.05
N MET A 130 -8.02 13.14 -22.95
CA MET A 130 -8.99 14.24 -22.77
C MET A 130 -8.71 15.03 -21.51
N LEU A 131 -8.42 14.33 -20.41
CA LEU A 131 -8.12 14.97 -19.14
C LEU A 131 -6.76 15.66 -19.13
N GLU A 132 -5.85 15.38 -20.07
CA GLU A 132 -4.56 16.07 -20.17
C GLU A 132 -4.67 17.35 -21.00
N VAL A 133 -5.46 17.33 -22.08
CA VAL A 133 -5.52 18.44 -23.04
C VAL A 133 -6.49 19.55 -22.63
N ILE A 134 -7.51 19.26 -21.81
CA ILE A 134 -8.48 20.27 -21.40
C ILE A 134 -7.85 21.25 -20.40
N GLU A 135 -7.84 22.51 -20.78
CA GLU A 135 -7.41 23.63 -19.93
C GLU A 135 -8.53 24.09 -18.99
N GLY A 136 -8.17 24.73 -17.88
CA GLY A 136 -9.12 25.30 -16.92
C GLY A 136 -9.61 24.36 -15.81
N ILE A 137 -9.10 23.12 -15.77
CA ILE A 137 -9.32 22.20 -14.65
C ILE A 137 -8.17 22.36 -13.64
N PRO A 138 -8.45 22.71 -12.36
CA PRO A 138 -7.44 22.76 -11.30
C PRO A 138 -6.75 21.39 -11.12
N GLU A 139 -5.46 21.40 -10.83
CA GLU A 139 -4.66 20.16 -10.75
C GLU A 139 -5.22 19.10 -9.76
N PRO A 140 -5.65 19.47 -8.52
CA PRO A 140 -6.25 18.47 -7.61
C PRO A 140 -7.55 17.85 -8.16
N VAL A 141 -8.34 18.63 -8.92
CA VAL A 141 -9.57 18.14 -9.57
C VAL A 141 -9.20 17.20 -10.71
N ARG A 142 -8.18 17.55 -11.52
CA ARG A 142 -7.68 16.73 -12.62
C ARG A 142 -7.20 15.37 -12.14
N GLN A 143 -6.46 15.32 -11.03
CA GLN A 143 -5.97 14.06 -10.44
C GLN A 143 -7.13 13.17 -9.98
N ARG A 144 -8.13 13.74 -9.28
CA ARG A 144 -9.33 12.99 -8.88
C ARG A 144 -10.16 12.49 -10.06
N LEU A 145 -10.34 13.32 -11.08
CA LEU A 145 -11.02 12.92 -12.33
C LEU A 145 -10.26 11.81 -13.06
N SER A 146 -8.94 11.92 -13.16
CA SER A 146 -8.08 10.90 -13.78
C SER A 146 -8.25 9.56 -13.07
N PHE A 147 -8.24 9.56 -11.73
CA PHE A 147 -8.53 8.38 -10.93
C PHE A 147 -9.94 7.83 -11.21
N THR A 148 -11.00 8.64 -11.11
CA THR A 148 -12.38 8.20 -11.36
C THR A 148 -12.58 7.66 -12.78
N PHE A 149 -11.99 8.32 -13.79
CA PHE A 149 -12.08 7.89 -15.18
C PHE A 149 -11.38 6.56 -15.36
N ARG A 150 -10.18 6.40 -14.80
CA ARG A 150 -9.46 5.13 -14.78
C ARG A 150 -10.27 4.02 -14.11
N GLN A 151 -10.91 4.27 -12.97
CA GLN A 151 -11.82 3.31 -12.31
C GLN A 151 -12.96 2.90 -13.24
N THR A 152 -13.62 3.88 -13.87
CA THR A 152 -14.77 3.66 -14.76
C THR A 152 -14.36 2.88 -16.02
N ILE A 153 -13.26 3.27 -16.65
CA ILE A 153 -12.70 2.62 -17.85
C ILE A 153 -12.34 1.17 -17.53
N ASN A 154 -11.71 0.90 -16.38
CA ASN A 154 -11.38 -0.47 -15.99
C ASN A 154 -12.62 -1.29 -15.68
N ALA A 155 -13.65 -0.72 -15.07
CA ALA A 155 -14.91 -1.40 -14.80
C ALA A 155 -15.66 -1.81 -16.08
N LEU A 156 -15.57 -0.98 -17.13
CA LEU A 156 -16.16 -1.22 -18.44
C LEU A 156 -15.30 -2.13 -19.36
N ALA A 157 -14.20 -2.69 -18.85
CA ALA A 157 -13.35 -3.55 -19.66
C ALA A 157 -14.11 -4.78 -20.15
N PRO A 158 -14.00 -5.14 -21.45
CA PRO A 158 -14.72 -6.30 -22.01
C PRO A 158 -14.27 -7.63 -21.37
N THR A 159 -13.13 -7.65 -20.69
CA THR A 159 -12.65 -8.81 -19.93
C THR A 159 -13.47 -9.12 -18.69
N ASN A 160 -14.21 -8.14 -18.15
CA ASN A 160 -14.95 -8.27 -16.91
C ASN A 160 -16.32 -8.94 -17.10
N PHE A 161 -16.73 -9.23 -18.35
CA PHE A 161 -18.03 -9.80 -18.67
C PHE A 161 -17.88 -11.11 -19.43
N ILE A 162 -18.67 -12.12 -19.04
CA ILE A 162 -18.62 -13.46 -19.64
C ILE A 162 -18.84 -13.38 -21.15
N TRP A 163 -19.86 -12.67 -21.62
CA TRP A 163 -20.24 -12.63 -23.03
C TRP A 163 -19.22 -11.95 -23.97
N SER A 164 -18.30 -11.15 -23.44
CA SER A 164 -17.27 -10.45 -24.21
C SER A 164 -15.86 -10.98 -23.96
N ASN A 165 -15.68 -11.95 -23.05
CA ASN A 165 -14.38 -12.52 -22.73
C ASN A 165 -14.25 -13.95 -23.31
N PRO A 166 -13.36 -14.17 -24.31
CA PRO A 166 -13.24 -15.47 -24.97
C PRO A 166 -12.77 -16.59 -24.04
N GLU A 167 -11.86 -16.28 -23.11
CA GLU A 167 -11.36 -17.25 -22.13
C GLU A 167 -12.49 -17.71 -21.20
N LEU A 168 -13.30 -16.78 -20.70
CA LEU A 168 -14.44 -17.10 -19.84
C LEU A 168 -15.54 -17.87 -20.57
N LEU A 169 -15.83 -17.50 -21.83
CA LEU A 169 -16.78 -18.24 -22.65
C LEU A 169 -16.35 -19.69 -22.85
N GLN A 170 -15.10 -19.89 -23.27
CA GLN A 170 -14.55 -21.22 -23.50
C GLN A 170 -14.62 -22.05 -22.23
N ARG A 171 -14.12 -21.52 -21.11
CA ARG A 171 -14.12 -22.22 -19.82
C ARG A 171 -15.53 -22.53 -19.32
N THR A 172 -16.44 -21.57 -19.41
CA THR A 172 -17.84 -21.75 -18.96
C THR A 172 -18.54 -22.85 -19.76
N LEU A 173 -18.26 -22.95 -21.06
CA LEU A 173 -18.79 -24.02 -21.90
C LEU A 173 -18.14 -25.39 -21.56
N GLU A 174 -16.83 -25.43 -21.39
CA GLU A 174 -16.07 -26.64 -21.04
C GLU A 174 -16.49 -27.20 -19.67
N GLU A 175 -16.63 -26.34 -18.67
CA GLU A 175 -17.05 -26.67 -17.31
C GLU A 175 -18.58 -26.73 -17.13
N LYS A 176 -19.36 -26.49 -18.18
CA LYS A 176 -20.84 -26.42 -18.14
C LYS A 176 -21.37 -25.48 -17.05
N GLY A 177 -20.68 -24.38 -16.80
CA GLY A 177 -21.01 -23.37 -15.79
C GLY A 177 -20.56 -23.68 -14.37
N ALA A 178 -19.81 -24.77 -14.12
CA ALA A 178 -19.33 -25.09 -12.77
C ALA A 178 -18.36 -24.02 -12.20
N ASN A 179 -17.58 -23.36 -13.05
CA ASN A 179 -16.74 -22.21 -12.70
C ASN A 179 -17.55 -21.07 -12.05
N LEU A 180 -18.74 -20.79 -12.57
CA LEU A 180 -19.61 -19.72 -12.08
C LEU A 180 -20.22 -20.06 -10.72
N VAL A 181 -20.58 -21.33 -10.50
CA VAL A 181 -21.11 -21.79 -9.20
C VAL A 181 -20.04 -21.63 -8.12
N LYS A 182 -18.81 -22.09 -8.37
CA LYS A 182 -17.67 -21.89 -7.46
C LYS A 182 -17.40 -20.41 -7.22
N GLY A 183 -17.45 -19.60 -8.27
CA GLY A 183 -17.26 -18.16 -8.17
C GLY A 183 -18.30 -17.46 -7.28
N ILE A 184 -19.55 -17.91 -7.31
CA ILE A 184 -20.61 -17.44 -6.40
C ILE A 184 -20.31 -17.83 -4.95
N GLU A 185 -19.87 -19.07 -4.71
CA GLU A 185 -19.49 -19.53 -3.36
C GLU A 185 -18.38 -18.65 -2.78
N LEU A 186 -17.32 -18.41 -3.56
CA LEU A 186 -16.21 -17.52 -3.20
C LEU A 186 -16.69 -16.08 -2.92
N PHE A 187 -17.57 -15.54 -3.76
CA PHE A 187 -18.14 -14.21 -3.55
C PHE A 187 -18.96 -14.13 -2.26
N GLN A 188 -19.78 -15.14 -1.95
CA GLN A 188 -20.59 -15.15 -0.73
C GLN A 188 -19.73 -15.15 0.52
N GLU A 189 -18.65 -15.93 0.51
CA GLU A 189 -17.66 -15.92 1.60
C GLU A 189 -16.97 -14.57 1.75
N ASP A 190 -16.55 -13.94 0.63
CA ASP A 190 -15.90 -12.63 0.66
C ASP A 190 -16.85 -11.52 1.14
N MET A 191 -18.11 -11.57 0.74
CA MET A 191 -19.14 -10.66 1.24
C MET A 191 -19.34 -10.82 2.75
N ALA A 192 -19.30 -12.05 3.27
CA ALA A 192 -19.41 -12.30 4.71
C ALA A 192 -18.17 -11.85 5.50
N ALA A 193 -16.98 -11.90 4.89
CA ALA A 193 -15.73 -11.43 5.50
C ALA A 193 -15.50 -9.90 5.37
N SER A 194 -16.31 -9.24 4.53
CA SER A 194 -16.21 -7.81 4.25
C SER A 194 -16.86 -6.94 5.34
N ALA A 195 -16.53 -5.65 5.35
CA ALA A 195 -17.23 -4.63 6.14
C ALA A 195 -18.32 -3.99 5.26
N ASP A 196 -18.44 -2.66 5.28
CA ASP A 196 -19.37 -1.91 4.43
C ASP A 196 -19.01 -1.93 2.94
N MET A 197 -17.78 -2.33 2.59
CA MET A 197 -17.30 -2.44 1.21
C MET A 197 -16.78 -3.85 0.92
N LEU A 198 -17.11 -4.38 -0.25
CA LEU A 198 -16.65 -5.69 -0.72
C LEU A 198 -15.12 -5.70 -0.84
N LYS A 199 -14.48 -6.55 -0.03
CA LYS A 199 -13.07 -6.89 -0.08
C LYS A 199 -12.90 -8.20 -0.82
N ILE A 200 -12.36 -8.14 -2.05
CA ILE A 200 -12.05 -9.32 -2.84
C ILE A 200 -10.80 -9.99 -2.27
N ARG A 201 -10.86 -11.31 -2.02
CA ARG A 201 -9.69 -12.05 -1.53
C ARG A 201 -8.57 -12.09 -2.58
N MET A 202 -7.33 -11.87 -2.14
CA MET A 202 -6.12 -12.03 -2.96
C MET A 202 -5.27 -13.24 -2.54
N THR A 203 -5.71 -13.92 -1.48
CA THR A 203 -5.07 -15.12 -0.93
C THR A 203 -6.14 -15.95 -0.23
N ARG A 204 -5.86 -17.24 -0.01
CA ARG A 204 -6.77 -18.12 0.74
C ARG A 204 -6.69 -17.81 2.23
N GLN A 205 -7.84 -17.88 2.91
CA GLN A 205 -7.86 -17.77 4.37
C GLN A 205 -7.11 -18.96 4.98
N GLY A 206 -6.19 -18.68 5.90
CA GLY A 206 -5.36 -19.73 6.51
C GLY A 206 -4.25 -20.31 5.60
N ALA A 207 -3.93 -19.66 4.48
CA ALA A 207 -2.80 -20.06 3.63
C ALA A 207 -1.46 -20.08 4.38
N PHE A 208 -1.32 -19.24 5.41
CA PHE A 208 -0.14 -19.13 6.24
C PHE A 208 -0.53 -18.99 7.72
N THR A 209 0.27 -19.58 8.58
CA THR A 209 0.19 -19.41 10.03
C THR A 209 1.38 -18.58 10.53
N LEU A 210 1.10 -17.44 11.17
CA LEU A 210 2.15 -16.59 11.75
C LEU A 210 2.90 -17.34 12.87
N GLY A 211 4.23 -17.27 12.83
CA GLY A 211 5.13 -18.03 13.71
C GLY A 211 5.43 -19.46 13.24
N GLN A 212 4.78 -19.95 12.18
CA GLN A 212 5.06 -21.27 11.58
C GLN A 212 5.53 -21.15 10.13
N ASP A 213 4.81 -20.40 9.29
CA ASP A 213 5.12 -20.22 7.87
C ASP A 213 5.69 -18.83 7.54
N LEU A 214 5.31 -17.82 8.33
CA LEU A 214 5.71 -16.42 8.21
C LEU A 214 6.10 -15.88 9.59
N ALA A 215 6.99 -14.89 9.65
CA ALA A 215 7.49 -14.33 10.91
C ALA A 215 8.09 -15.40 11.84
N THR A 216 8.89 -16.29 11.26
CA THR A 216 9.46 -17.46 11.94
C THR A 216 10.83 -17.19 12.57
N THR A 217 11.33 -15.95 12.49
CA THR A 217 12.65 -15.59 13.01
C THR A 217 12.68 -15.77 14.54
N PRO A 218 13.58 -16.61 15.10
CA PRO A 218 13.60 -16.87 16.54
C PRO A 218 13.85 -15.61 17.38
N GLY A 219 12.98 -15.41 18.37
CA GLY A 219 13.01 -14.26 19.29
C GLY A 219 11.94 -14.41 20.36
N GLU A 220 11.86 -13.43 21.26
CA GLU A 220 10.84 -13.36 22.30
C GLU A 220 10.32 -11.93 22.47
N VAL A 221 9.06 -11.81 22.86
CA VAL A 221 8.47 -10.56 23.34
C VAL A 221 9.10 -10.22 24.69
N VAL A 222 9.85 -9.13 24.78
CA VAL A 222 10.57 -8.71 26.00
C VAL A 222 9.87 -7.58 26.74
N PHE A 223 8.84 -6.97 26.12
CA PHE A 223 8.00 -5.95 26.73
C PHE A 223 6.64 -5.91 26.06
N ARG A 224 5.61 -5.55 26.82
CA ARG A 224 4.26 -5.32 26.32
C ARG A 224 3.61 -4.18 27.09
N ASN A 225 2.92 -3.30 26.37
CA ASN A 225 1.95 -2.38 26.93
C ASN A 225 0.69 -2.34 26.06
N ASP A 226 -0.22 -1.40 26.29
CA ASP A 226 -1.48 -1.31 25.53
C ASP A 226 -1.29 -0.89 24.07
N ILE A 227 -0.11 -0.41 23.66
CA ILE A 227 0.15 0.08 22.29
C ILE A 227 0.89 -0.97 21.46
N PHE A 228 1.88 -1.65 22.04
CA PHE A 228 2.75 -2.56 21.30
C PHE A 228 3.38 -3.65 22.17
N GLU A 229 3.87 -4.69 21.48
CA GLU A 229 4.83 -5.65 21.97
C GLU A 229 6.21 -5.32 21.40
N LEU A 230 7.25 -5.33 22.23
CA LEU A 230 8.64 -5.25 21.76
C LEU A 230 9.19 -6.66 21.63
N ILE A 231 9.61 -7.05 20.43
CA ILE A 231 10.25 -8.34 20.18
C ILE A 231 11.76 -8.11 20.10
N GLN A 232 12.53 -8.90 20.85
CA GLN A 232 13.97 -9.03 20.67
C GLN A 232 14.26 -10.36 19.99
N TYR A 233 14.99 -10.33 18.88
CA TYR A 233 15.42 -11.54 18.19
C TYR A 233 16.69 -12.09 18.82
N GLY A 234 16.76 -13.41 19.01
CA GLY A 234 17.98 -14.07 19.48
C GLY A 234 19.07 -13.97 18.43
N ALA A 235 20.34 -13.76 18.81
CA ALA A 235 21.45 -13.58 17.88
C ALA A 235 21.75 -14.84 17.05
N SER A 236 22.20 -14.68 15.79
CA SER A 236 22.69 -15.78 14.94
C SER A 236 24.21 -15.85 14.82
N THR A 237 24.92 -14.92 15.48
CA THR A 237 26.38 -14.82 15.51
C THR A 237 26.90 -14.88 16.96
N GLU A 238 28.15 -15.30 17.16
CA GLU A 238 28.77 -15.35 18.50
C GLU A 238 29.01 -13.95 19.10
N THR A 239 29.19 -12.94 18.24
CA THR A 239 29.35 -11.54 18.61
C THR A 239 28.39 -10.68 17.80
N VAL A 240 27.97 -9.57 18.39
CA VAL A 240 27.05 -8.59 17.79
C VAL A 240 27.63 -7.18 17.88
N HIS A 241 27.09 -6.27 17.10
CA HIS A 241 27.39 -4.84 17.21
C HIS A 241 26.95 -4.29 18.57
N GLN A 242 27.77 -3.37 19.11
CA GLN A 242 27.49 -2.77 20.42
C GLN A 242 26.17 -2.01 20.42
N THR A 243 25.96 -1.12 19.44
CA THR A 243 24.74 -0.31 19.31
C THR A 243 23.59 -1.18 18.78
N PRO A 244 22.49 -1.35 19.55
CA PRO A 244 21.34 -2.16 19.12
C PRO A 244 20.53 -1.46 18.03
N LEU A 245 19.72 -2.24 17.32
CA LEU A 245 18.89 -1.78 16.22
C LEU A 245 17.40 -1.92 16.55
N LEU A 246 16.67 -0.81 16.51
CA LEU A 246 15.21 -0.76 16.65
C LEU A 246 14.54 -0.62 15.28
N VAL A 247 13.58 -1.49 14.99
CA VAL A 247 12.73 -1.43 13.80
C VAL A 247 11.33 -0.97 14.19
N ILE A 248 10.87 0.12 13.58
CA ILE A 248 9.57 0.76 13.77
C ILE A 248 8.77 0.56 12.47
N PRO A 249 8.00 -0.54 12.37
CA PRO A 249 7.18 -0.83 11.20
C PRO A 249 5.98 0.11 11.11
N PRO A 250 5.27 0.14 9.97
CA PRO A 250 3.99 0.83 9.90
C PRO A 250 2.98 0.21 10.88
N PHE A 251 2.01 1.01 11.31
CA PHE A 251 0.85 0.59 12.12
C PHE A 251 -0.46 0.64 11.29
N ILE A 252 -0.33 0.60 9.95
CA ILE A 252 -1.42 0.50 8.95
C ILE A 252 -1.67 -0.97 8.56
N ASN A 253 -0.58 -1.74 8.49
CA ASN A 253 -0.55 -3.20 8.34
C ASN A 253 0.49 -3.74 9.35
N LYS A 254 0.57 -5.05 9.46
CA LYS A 254 1.42 -5.71 10.48
C LYS A 254 2.91 -5.70 10.13
N PHE A 255 3.75 -5.85 11.15
CA PHE A 255 5.21 -5.71 11.01
C PHE A 255 5.87 -6.77 10.13
N TYR A 256 5.24 -7.95 9.99
CA TYR A 256 5.87 -9.12 9.38
C TYR A 256 6.15 -8.99 7.88
N ILE A 257 5.81 -7.87 7.24
CA ILE A 257 6.37 -7.52 5.92
C ILE A 257 7.90 -7.43 5.94
N LEU A 258 8.49 -7.11 7.09
CA LEU A 258 9.94 -7.09 7.30
C LEU A 258 10.50 -8.45 7.78
N ASP A 259 9.63 -9.41 8.06
CA ASP A 259 9.96 -10.76 8.53
C ASP A 259 8.99 -11.78 7.90
N LEU A 260 8.98 -11.90 6.56
CA LEU A 260 8.11 -12.81 5.84
C LEU A 260 8.59 -14.27 6.00
N LYS A 261 8.92 -14.95 4.90
CA LYS A 261 9.64 -16.23 4.92
C LYS A 261 11.12 -15.99 5.18
N GLU A 262 11.85 -17.01 5.62
CA GLU A 262 13.29 -16.96 5.87
C GLU A 262 14.07 -16.32 4.70
N GLN A 263 13.78 -16.73 3.46
CA GLN A 263 14.41 -16.19 2.26
C GLN A 263 14.08 -14.70 1.96
N ASN A 264 13.11 -14.11 2.63
CA ASN A 264 12.64 -12.74 2.38
C ASN A 264 12.63 -11.89 3.66
N SER A 265 13.24 -12.37 4.74
CA SER A 265 13.24 -11.68 6.03
C SER A 265 14.38 -10.66 6.11
N LEU A 266 14.02 -9.37 6.20
CA LEU A 266 14.99 -8.32 6.50
C LEU A 266 15.52 -8.50 7.93
N VAL A 267 14.65 -8.83 8.89
CA VAL A 267 15.03 -9.08 10.28
C VAL A 267 16.06 -10.22 10.38
N GLY A 268 15.79 -11.35 9.73
CA GLY A 268 16.71 -12.49 9.70
C GLY A 268 18.06 -12.09 9.11
N TRP A 269 18.05 -11.36 8.00
CA TRP A 269 19.29 -10.87 7.38
C TRP A 269 20.07 -9.90 8.28
N LEU A 270 19.39 -8.95 8.95
CA LEU A 270 20.00 -8.00 9.88
C LEU A 270 20.70 -8.72 11.03
N ARG A 271 20.06 -9.76 11.58
CA ARG A 271 20.63 -10.59 12.61
C ARG A 271 21.90 -11.31 12.12
N ASP A 272 21.86 -11.85 10.90
CA ASP A 272 23.00 -12.51 10.28
C ASP A 272 24.15 -11.55 9.97
N GLN A 273 23.88 -10.24 9.86
CA GLN A 273 24.91 -9.20 9.79
C GLN A 273 25.48 -8.81 11.17
N GLY A 274 25.02 -9.42 12.27
CA GLY A 274 25.52 -9.18 13.62
C GLY A 274 24.80 -8.07 14.39
N HIS A 275 23.61 -7.63 13.97
CA HIS A 275 22.83 -6.66 14.74
C HIS A 275 22.06 -7.33 15.89
N THR A 276 21.98 -6.67 17.05
CA THR A 276 20.93 -6.99 18.04
C THR A 276 19.64 -6.31 17.61
N VAL A 277 18.71 -7.07 17.05
CA VAL A 277 17.49 -6.52 16.42
C VAL A 277 16.31 -6.56 17.38
N PHE A 278 15.66 -5.41 17.53
CA PHE A 278 14.36 -5.26 18.17
C PHE A 278 13.34 -4.77 17.15
N ILE A 279 12.10 -5.27 17.19
CA ILE A 279 11.01 -4.76 16.36
C ILE A 279 9.76 -4.49 17.20
N MET A 280 9.04 -3.42 16.88
CA MET A 280 7.74 -3.13 17.49
C MET A 280 6.65 -3.91 16.76
N SER A 281 5.81 -4.61 17.51
CA SER A 281 4.59 -5.28 17.03
C SER A 281 3.38 -4.53 17.59
N TRP A 282 2.73 -3.74 16.74
CA TRP A 282 1.62 -2.87 17.14
C TRP A 282 0.37 -3.67 17.50
N ARG A 283 -0.33 -3.27 18.58
CA ARG A 283 -1.67 -3.78 18.91
C ARG A 283 -2.68 -3.31 17.87
N ASN A 284 -3.59 -4.17 17.47
CA ASN A 284 -4.70 -3.77 16.60
C ASN A 284 -5.76 -3.05 17.44
N PRO A 285 -6.02 -1.74 17.22
CA PRO A 285 -6.86 -0.97 18.12
C PRO A 285 -8.34 -1.38 18.01
N GLY A 286 -8.92 -1.67 19.18
CA GLY A 286 -10.37 -1.80 19.37
C GLY A 286 -10.98 -0.50 19.90
N LYS A 287 -12.27 -0.55 20.26
CA LYS A 287 -13.03 0.62 20.74
C LYS A 287 -12.44 1.24 22.01
N GLU A 288 -11.86 0.43 22.90
CA GLU A 288 -11.23 0.90 24.14
C GLU A 288 -10.01 1.80 23.90
N GLN A 289 -9.38 1.67 22.72
CA GLN A 289 -8.18 2.41 22.34
C GLN A 289 -8.48 3.65 21.50
N ALA A 290 -9.75 4.08 21.43
CA ALA A 290 -10.19 5.17 20.56
C ALA A 290 -9.45 6.50 20.77
N SER A 291 -9.05 6.77 22.02
CA SER A 291 -8.36 7.99 22.42
C SER A 291 -6.85 7.96 22.19
N ILE A 292 -6.25 6.81 21.86
CA ILE A 292 -4.81 6.71 21.60
C ILE A 292 -4.48 7.56 20.38
N GLY A 293 -3.78 8.66 20.57
CA GLY A 293 -3.40 9.59 19.51
C GLY A 293 -1.97 9.37 19.03
N PHE A 294 -1.58 10.13 18.01
CA PHE A 294 -0.19 10.17 17.53
C PHE A 294 0.83 10.54 18.64
N PRO A 295 0.54 11.48 19.57
CA PRO A 295 1.41 11.72 20.73
C PRO A 295 1.66 10.49 21.62
N ASP A 296 0.65 9.63 21.81
CA ASP A 296 0.78 8.41 22.62
C ASP A 296 1.67 7.38 21.94
N LEU A 297 1.59 7.25 20.61
CA LEU A 297 2.50 6.42 19.82
C LEU A 297 3.96 6.88 19.94
N ILE A 298 4.20 8.18 20.14
CA ILE A 298 5.55 8.71 20.41
C ILE A 298 5.98 8.34 21.85
N HIS A 299 5.16 8.70 22.84
CA HIS A 299 5.52 8.57 24.26
C HIS A 299 5.53 7.14 24.76
N SER A 300 4.39 6.47 24.62
CA SER A 300 4.16 5.12 25.10
C SER A 300 4.48 4.08 24.04
N GLY A 301 4.80 4.48 22.81
CA GLY A 301 5.35 3.61 21.76
C GLY A 301 6.87 3.76 21.63
N THR A 302 7.34 4.58 20.69
CA THR A 302 8.76 4.65 20.28
C THR A 302 9.71 5.01 21.43
N MET A 303 9.38 6.02 22.24
CA MET A 303 10.24 6.43 23.35
C MET A 303 10.34 5.31 24.41
N GLU A 304 9.24 4.60 24.66
CA GLU A 304 9.19 3.49 25.61
C GLU A 304 9.97 2.28 25.09
N ALA A 305 9.89 1.96 23.80
CA ALA A 305 10.72 0.94 23.16
C ALA A 305 12.21 1.21 23.36
N ILE A 306 12.65 2.47 23.12
CA ILE A 306 14.04 2.88 23.33
C ILE A 306 14.45 2.79 24.81
N ARG A 307 13.55 3.11 25.75
CA ARG A 307 13.80 2.97 27.19
C ARG A 307 14.02 1.51 27.58
N VAL A 308 13.18 0.60 27.09
CA VAL A 308 13.30 -0.85 27.34
C VAL A 308 14.57 -1.41 26.72
N ILE A 309 14.93 -0.99 25.51
CA ILE A 309 16.19 -1.41 24.87
C ILE A 309 17.40 -0.97 25.70
N GLU A 310 17.43 0.27 26.21
CA GLU A 310 18.48 0.70 27.14
C GLU A 310 18.51 -0.16 28.40
N GLN A 311 17.36 -0.53 28.96
CA GLN A 311 17.28 -1.38 30.16
C GLN A 311 17.84 -2.79 29.91
N ILE A 312 17.57 -3.37 28.75
CA ILE A 312 18.07 -4.71 28.37
C ILE A 312 19.56 -4.67 28.00
N THR A 313 19.96 -3.68 27.19
CA THR A 313 21.28 -3.67 26.55
C THR A 313 22.31 -2.82 27.29
N THR A 314 21.87 -1.96 28.20
CA THR A 314 22.66 -0.88 28.84
C THR A 314 23.16 0.21 27.88
N GLU A 315 22.84 0.12 26.59
CA GLU A 315 23.22 1.08 25.58
C GLU A 315 22.25 2.26 25.56
N LYS A 316 22.78 3.49 25.62
CA LYS A 316 21.98 4.72 25.74
C LYS A 316 21.37 5.18 24.42
N GLU A 317 21.85 4.63 23.32
CA GLU A 317 21.46 5.02 21.96
C GLU A 317 21.19 3.77 21.13
N VAL A 318 20.27 3.90 20.18
CA VAL A 318 19.94 2.86 19.20
C VAL A 318 20.20 3.37 17.79
N ASN A 319 20.49 2.47 16.86
CA ASN A 319 20.20 2.73 15.45
C ASN A 319 18.72 2.42 15.22
N ALA A 320 18.03 3.21 14.40
CA ALA A 320 16.60 3.05 14.17
C ALA A 320 16.26 2.93 12.69
N ILE A 321 15.39 1.99 12.33
CA ILE A 321 14.76 1.88 11.01
C ILE A 321 13.27 2.18 11.18
N GLY A 322 12.75 3.15 10.44
CA GLY A 322 11.32 3.41 10.32
C GLY A 322 10.83 3.09 8.91
N TYR A 323 9.73 2.34 8.80
CA TYR A 323 9.13 1.98 7.50
C TYR A 323 7.77 2.65 7.32
N CYS A 324 7.56 3.29 6.17
CA CYS A 324 6.32 4.00 5.83
C CYS A 324 5.95 4.99 6.95
N ILE A 325 4.73 4.94 7.50
CA ILE A 325 4.30 5.83 8.59
C ILE A 325 5.10 5.61 9.90
N GLY A 326 5.74 4.45 10.07
CA GLY A 326 6.68 4.21 11.18
C GLY A 326 7.92 5.11 11.09
N GLY A 327 8.35 5.47 9.88
CA GLY A 327 9.38 6.48 9.66
C GLY A 327 8.92 7.88 10.04
N THR A 328 7.67 8.25 9.72
CA THR A 328 7.07 9.52 10.13
C THR A 328 7.01 9.63 11.67
N LEU A 329 6.68 8.54 12.35
CA LEU A 329 6.71 8.44 13.81
C LEU A 329 8.14 8.56 14.38
N LEU A 330 9.12 7.92 13.75
CA LEU A 330 10.54 8.02 14.12
C LEU A 330 11.06 9.46 14.02
N ALA A 331 10.84 10.12 12.88
CA ALA A 331 11.23 11.52 12.68
C ALA A 331 10.59 12.44 13.71
N SER A 332 9.29 12.25 13.99
CA SER A 332 8.55 13.03 14.99
C SER A 332 9.09 12.81 16.41
N THR A 333 9.48 11.58 16.74
CA THR A 333 10.11 11.24 18.03
C THR A 333 11.47 11.92 18.19
N MET A 334 12.30 11.90 17.15
CA MET A 334 13.59 12.59 17.17
C MET A 334 13.43 14.12 17.27
N ALA A 335 12.46 14.69 16.56
CA ALA A 335 12.16 16.12 16.63
C ALA A 335 11.65 16.52 18.02
N LEU A 336 10.88 15.66 18.69
CA LEU A 336 10.48 15.86 20.08
C LEU A 336 11.68 15.83 21.03
N TYR A 337 12.62 14.89 20.87
CA TYR A 337 13.86 14.89 21.67
C TYR A 337 14.62 16.21 21.54
N ALA A 338 14.73 16.73 20.31
CA ALA A 338 15.35 18.02 20.05
C ALA A 338 14.56 19.19 20.71
N ALA A 339 13.23 19.20 20.58
CA ALA A 339 12.36 20.22 21.17
C ALA A 339 12.46 20.25 22.71
N ARG A 340 12.61 19.08 23.34
CA ARG A 340 12.81 18.92 24.79
C ARG A 340 14.25 19.14 25.25
N ARG A 341 15.18 19.39 24.32
CA ARG A 341 16.64 19.48 24.59
C ARG A 341 17.17 18.23 25.30
N MET A 342 16.63 17.07 24.98
CA MET A 342 17.12 15.79 25.47
C MET A 342 18.40 15.44 24.72
N LYS A 343 19.27 14.64 25.36
CA LYS A 343 20.40 14.04 24.66
C LYS A 343 19.87 13.13 23.53
N PRO A 344 20.53 13.06 22.37
CA PRO A 344 20.17 12.12 21.33
C PRO A 344 20.09 10.69 21.88
N ARG A 345 19.05 9.98 21.47
CA ARG A 345 18.80 8.57 21.81
C ARG A 345 18.79 7.68 20.58
N VAL A 346 18.83 8.29 19.39
CA VAL A 346 18.91 7.64 18.09
C VAL A 346 20.20 8.10 17.44
N LYS A 347 21.15 7.18 17.27
CA LYS A 347 22.50 7.43 16.78
C LYS A 347 22.55 7.56 15.26
N SER A 348 21.75 6.75 14.57
CA SER A 348 21.47 6.86 13.13
C SER A 348 20.02 6.47 12.86
N ALA A 349 19.43 7.07 11.83
CA ALA A 349 18.05 6.81 11.42
C ALA A 349 17.98 6.36 9.97
N THR A 350 17.19 5.33 9.69
CA THR A 350 16.91 4.83 8.34
C THR A 350 15.43 4.96 8.08
N PHE A 351 15.07 5.57 6.95
CA PHE A 351 13.71 5.81 6.52
C PHE A 351 13.44 5.04 5.24
N LEU A 352 12.55 4.06 5.32
CA LEU A 352 12.16 3.23 4.19
C LEU A 352 10.82 3.75 3.68
N THR A 353 10.79 4.26 2.44
CA THR A 353 9.62 4.78 1.72
C THR A 353 8.71 5.63 2.64
N THR A 354 9.28 6.65 3.27
CA THR A 354 8.65 7.43 4.33
C THR A 354 8.34 8.85 3.86
N LEU A 355 7.10 9.29 4.05
CA LEU A 355 6.70 10.69 3.86
C LEU A 355 6.93 11.51 5.14
N LEU A 356 7.64 12.62 5.00
CA LEU A 356 7.74 13.68 6.01
C LEU A 356 7.09 14.98 5.52
N ASP A 357 7.05 15.16 4.20
CA ASP A 357 6.25 16.15 3.49
C ASP A 357 5.08 15.44 2.79
N PHE A 358 3.86 15.84 3.11
CA PHE A 358 2.62 15.25 2.61
C PHE A 358 1.98 16.09 1.49
N THR A 359 2.66 17.10 0.94
CA THR A 359 2.14 17.90 -0.18
C THR A 359 1.82 17.05 -1.41
N GLN A 360 2.56 15.96 -1.63
CA GLN A 360 2.30 14.99 -2.70
C GLN A 360 2.14 13.57 -2.12
N PRO A 361 0.95 13.23 -1.60
CA PRO A 361 0.73 11.97 -0.87
C PRO A 361 0.51 10.75 -1.79
N GLY A 362 0.96 10.82 -3.05
CA GLY A 362 0.73 9.77 -4.05
C GLY A 362 -0.74 9.59 -4.43
N GLU A 363 -1.09 8.42 -4.94
CA GLU A 363 -2.46 8.15 -5.43
C GLU A 363 -3.51 8.20 -4.30
N VAL A 364 -3.11 8.03 -3.04
CA VAL A 364 -4.01 8.18 -1.88
C VAL A 364 -4.60 9.59 -1.80
N GLY A 365 -3.90 10.60 -2.32
CA GLY A 365 -4.32 12.01 -2.33
C GLY A 365 -5.71 12.27 -2.91
N VAL A 366 -6.21 11.39 -3.79
CA VAL A 366 -7.55 11.53 -4.38
C VAL A 366 -8.67 11.44 -3.34
N PHE A 367 -8.42 10.73 -2.23
CA PHE A 367 -9.34 10.59 -1.11
C PHE A 367 -9.14 11.65 -0.02
N ILE A 368 -8.06 12.44 -0.10
CA ILE A 368 -7.70 13.44 0.91
C ILE A 368 -8.31 14.78 0.53
N ASN A 369 -9.53 15.02 1.02
CA ASN A 369 -10.22 16.29 0.91
C ASN A 369 -11.14 16.49 2.12
N ASP A 370 -11.47 17.75 2.41
CA ASP A 370 -12.19 18.11 3.63
C ASP A 370 -13.54 17.37 3.82
N PRO A 371 -14.43 17.24 2.81
CA PRO A 371 -15.66 16.47 2.95
C PRO A 371 -15.42 15.00 3.33
N VAL A 372 -14.50 14.33 2.65
CA VAL A 372 -14.22 12.90 2.87
C VAL A 372 -13.53 12.67 4.21
N VAL A 373 -12.53 13.48 4.55
CA VAL A 373 -11.83 13.38 5.86
C VAL A 373 -12.83 13.62 7.00
N SER A 374 -13.70 14.63 6.89
CA SER A 374 -14.70 14.91 7.94
C SER A 374 -15.71 13.76 8.10
N ALA A 375 -16.08 13.10 7.01
CA ALA A 375 -16.94 11.93 7.06
C ALA A 375 -16.25 10.72 7.74
N ILE A 376 -14.98 10.47 7.42
CA ILE A 376 -14.18 9.41 8.05
C ILE A 376 -14.01 9.69 9.54
N GLU A 377 -13.74 10.94 9.93
CA GLU A 377 -13.61 11.34 11.34
C GLU A 377 -14.90 11.07 12.11
N LYS A 378 -16.03 11.56 11.62
CA LYS A 378 -17.34 11.35 12.25
C LYS A 378 -17.69 9.87 12.42
N MET A 379 -17.41 9.07 11.39
CA MET A 379 -17.61 7.61 11.43
C MET A 379 -16.68 6.96 12.46
N SER A 380 -15.39 7.31 12.44
CA SER A 380 -14.37 6.76 13.34
C SER A 380 -14.62 7.15 14.79
N GLU A 381 -15.10 8.37 15.06
CA GLU A 381 -15.50 8.81 16.40
C GLU A 381 -16.66 7.98 16.96
N THR A 382 -17.62 7.61 16.10
CA THR A 382 -18.77 6.80 16.49
C THR A 382 -18.37 5.35 16.76
N GLN A 383 -17.49 4.79 15.92
CA GLN A 383 -17.01 3.40 16.03
C GLN A 383 -15.92 3.23 17.10
N GLY A 384 -15.14 4.27 17.36
CA GLY A 384 -13.93 4.27 18.19
C GLY A 384 -12.63 4.01 17.40
N PHE A 385 -12.73 3.61 16.14
CA PHE A 385 -11.58 3.33 15.28
C PHE A 385 -11.96 3.53 13.82
N PHE A 386 -10.95 3.71 12.97
CA PHE A 386 -11.07 3.60 11.52
C PHE A 386 -10.81 2.15 11.10
N ASP A 387 -11.81 1.51 10.48
CA ASP A 387 -11.79 0.09 10.13
C ASP A 387 -10.75 -0.22 9.04
N GLY A 388 -9.78 -1.08 9.36
CA GLY A 388 -8.71 -1.47 8.44
C GLY A 388 -9.20 -2.13 7.16
N ARG A 389 -10.39 -2.73 7.15
CA ARG A 389 -10.98 -3.34 5.94
C ARG A 389 -11.37 -2.29 4.91
N GLN A 390 -11.86 -1.13 5.34
CA GLN A 390 -12.17 -0.01 4.44
C GLN A 390 -10.88 0.54 3.81
N MET A 391 -9.84 0.71 4.63
CA MET A 391 -8.53 1.14 4.16
C MET A 391 -7.92 0.15 3.14
N ALA A 392 -8.05 -1.15 3.37
CA ALA A 392 -7.58 -2.18 2.43
C ALA A 392 -8.27 -2.14 1.07
N VAL A 393 -9.58 -1.89 1.05
CA VAL A 393 -10.34 -1.71 -0.20
C VAL A 393 -9.82 -0.47 -0.94
N THR A 394 -9.62 0.65 -0.24
CA THR A 394 -9.05 1.87 -0.84
C THR A 394 -7.69 1.62 -1.48
N PHE A 395 -6.76 0.93 -0.79
CA PHE A 395 -5.46 0.56 -1.36
C PHE A 395 -5.58 -0.37 -2.58
N SER A 396 -6.52 -1.32 -2.57
CA SER A 396 -6.76 -2.22 -3.71
C SER A 396 -7.28 -1.46 -4.93
N LEU A 397 -8.11 -0.44 -4.73
CA LEU A 397 -8.63 0.42 -5.78
C LEU A 397 -7.57 1.34 -6.41
N LEU A 398 -6.46 1.65 -5.72
CA LEU A 398 -5.34 2.38 -6.34
C LEU A 398 -4.69 1.59 -7.49
N ARG A 399 -4.72 0.25 -7.40
CA ARG A 399 -4.25 -0.67 -8.44
C ARG A 399 -5.40 -1.51 -9.00
N GLU A 400 -6.45 -0.83 -9.45
CA GLU A 400 -7.71 -1.45 -9.84
C GLU A 400 -7.57 -2.59 -10.86
N ASN A 401 -6.68 -2.48 -11.84
CA ASN A 401 -6.50 -3.54 -12.82
C ASN A 401 -5.85 -4.79 -12.18
N SER A 402 -4.72 -4.62 -11.50
CA SER A 402 -3.92 -5.75 -11.00
C SER A 402 -4.42 -6.35 -9.68
N LEU A 403 -5.02 -5.54 -8.80
CA LEU A 403 -5.41 -5.93 -7.45
C LEU A 403 -6.91 -6.05 -7.25
N TYR A 404 -7.75 -5.52 -8.16
CA TYR A 404 -9.20 -5.63 -8.04
C TYR A 404 -9.82 -6.47 -9.16
N TRP A 405 -9.76 -5.99 -10.41
CA TRP A 405 -10.43 -6.63 -11.55
C TRP A 405 -9.85 -8.00 -11.91
N ASN A 406 -8.52 -8.19 -11.80
CA ASN A 406 -7.93 -9.51 -12.03
C ASN A 406 -8.47 -10.56 -11.06
N TYR A 407 -8.49 -10.28 -9.75
CA TYR A 407 -9.04 -11.21 -8.76
C TYR A 407 -10.56 -11.33 -8.86
N TYR A 408 -11.28 -10.27 -9.25
CA TYR A 408 -12.70 -10.39 -9.56
C TYR A 408 -12.95 -11.42 -10.68
N ILE A 409 -12.19 -11.34 -11.78
CA ILE A 409 -12.31 -12.27 -12.90
C ILE A 409 -11.90 -13.68 -12.47
N ASP A 410 -10.72 -13.84 -11.87
CA ASP A 410 -10.18 -15.15 -11.53
C ASP A 410 -11.02 -15.83 -10.43
N ASN A 411 -11.36 -15.12 -9.35
CA ASN A 411 -12.14 -15.70 -8.26
C ASN A 411 -13.59 -15.95 -8.67
N TYR A 412 -14.28 -14.93 -9.18
CA TYR A 412 -15.74 -15.00 -9.29
C TYR A 412 -16.25 -15.43 -10.67
N LEU A 413 -15.47 -15.23 -11.73
CA LEU A 413 -15.87 -15.64 -13.08
C LEU A 413 -15.19 -16.94 -13.51
N LYS A 414 -13.93 -17.17 -13.13
CA LYS A 414 -13.23 -18.44 -13.39
C LYS A 414 -13.41 -19.47 -12.27
N GLY A 415 -13.85 -19.06 -11.07
CA GLY A 415 -14.01 -19.97 -9.94
C GLY A 415 -12.67 -20.49 -9.42
N GLU A 416 -11.61 -19.70 -9.56
CA GLU A 416 -10.25 -20.05 -9.14
C GLU A 416 -9.93 -19.44 -7.78
N GLU A 417 -9.41 -20.25 -6.87
CA GLU A 417 -8.85 -19.69 -5.65
C GLU A 417 -7.52 -18.99 -5.95
N PRO A 418 -7.26 -17.83 -5.32
CA PRO A 418 -6.01 -17.13 -5.50
C PRO A 418 -4.83 -17.96 -4.98
N SER A 419 -3.66 -17.75 -5.59
CA SER A 419 -2.42 -18.41 -5.17
C SER A 419 -1.89 -17.86 -3.84
N ASP A 420 -1.20 -18.71 -3.08
CA ASP A 420 -0.66 -18.37 -1.76
C ASP A 420 0.65 -17.56 -1.88
N PHE A 421 0.53 -16.26 -2.09
CA PHE A 421 1.66 -15.33 -2.06
C PHE A 421 1.77 -14.64 -0.69
N ASP A 422 2.98 -14.64 -0.12
CA ASP A 422 3.28 -14.09 1.21
C ASP A 422 2.98 -12.58 1.31
N ILE A 423 3.37 -11.80 0.31
CA ILE A 423 3.11 -10.35 0.26
C ILE A 423 1.61 -10.04 0.15
N LEU A 424 0.85 -10.83 -0.60
CA LEU A 424 -0.60 -10.63 -0.74
C LEU A 424 -1.36 -11.05 0.52
N TYR A 425 -0.86 -12.06 1.23
CA TYR A 425 -1.35 -12.42 2.56
C TYR A 425 -1.16 -11.27 3.54
N TRP A 426 0.05 -10.69 3.59
CA TRP A 426 0.32 -9.50 4.40
C TRP A 426 -0.60 -8.32 4.04
N ASN A 427 -0.78 -8.04 2.74
CA ASN A 427 -1.62 -6.93 2.30
C ASN A 427 -3.09 -7.12 2.70
N SER A 428 -3.55 -8.37 2.69
CA SER A 428 -4.90 -8.75 3.11
C SER A 428 -5.09 -8.74 4.64
N ASP A 429 -4.02 -8.73 5.42
CA ASP A 429 -4.04 -8.76 6.88
C ASP A 429 -3.93 -7.34 7.48
N SER A 430 -5.06 -6.64 7.42
CA SER A 430 -5.19 -5.21 7.75
C SER A 430 -5.30 -4.96 9.25
N THR A 431 -4.91 -3.76 9.70
CA THR A 431 -5.12 -3.30 11.08
C THR A 431 -6.02 -2.07 11.11
N ASN A 432 -6.75 -1.88 12.21
CA ASN A 432 -7.47 -0.65 12.48
C ASN A 432 -6.49 0.48 12.83
N LEU A 433 -7.00 1.71 12.80
CA LEU A 433 -6.38 2.86 13.47
C LEU A 433 -7.34 3.37 14.53
N SER A 434 -6.87 3.75 15.72
CA SER A 434 -7.72 4.43 16.71
C SER A 434 -8.30 5.72 16.10
N ALA A 435 -9.50 6.12 16.54
CA ALA A 435 -10.16 7.31 15.99
C ALA A 435 -9.29 8.57 16.09
N ALA A 436 -8.65 8.80 17.25
CA ALA A 436 -7.78 9.94 17.47
C ALA A 436 -6.53 9.92 16.58
N CYS A 437 -5.94 8.74 16.34
CA CYS A 437 -4.79 8.61 15.44
C CYS A 437 -5.20 8.81 13.97
N ALA A 438 -6.28 8.16 13.53
CA ALA A 438 -6.78 8.28 12.17
C ALA A 438 -7.10 9.75 11.80
N SER A 439 -7.82 10.47 12.67
CA SER A 439 -8.11 11.89 12.49
C SER A 439 -6.82 12.70 12.37
N PHE A 440 -5.87 12.54 13.30
CA PHE A 440 -4.60 13.27 13.26
C PHE A 440 -3.82 13.03 11.95
N LEU A 441 -3.69 11.77 11.52
CA LEU A 441 -2.97 11.45 10.28
C LEU A 441 -3.65 12.08 9.07
N LEU A 442 -4.96 11.88 8.90
CA LEU A 442 -5.68 12.36 7.73
C LEU A 442 -5.77 13.89 7.69
N ARG A 443 -6.11 14.51 8.82
CA ARG A 443 -6.33 15.94 8.94
C ARG A 443 -5.03 16.73 8.99
N GLU A 444 -4.15 16.37 9.92
CA GLU A 444 -2.98 17.20 10.22
C GLU A 444 -1.78 16.87 9.35
N LEU A 445 -1.63 15.61 8.92
CA LEU A 445 -0.54 15.23 8.03
C LEU A 445 -0.99 15.30 6.57
N TYR A 446 -1.92 14.45 6.14
CA TYR A 446 -2.28 14.35 4.72
C TYR A 446 -2.96 15.61 4.16
N LEU A 447 -3.92 16.19 4.88
CA LEU A 447 -4.66 17.35 4.38
C LEU A 447 -3.94 18.68 4.63
N ASN A 448 -3.46 18.91 5.85
CA ASN A 448 -2.87 20.20 6.25
C ASN A 448 -1.34 20.25 6.12
N ASN A 449 -0.67 19.11 5.90
CA ASN A 449 0.80 18.99 5.84
C ASN A 449 1.51 19.71 7.00
N ARG A 450 1.03 19.53 8.24
CA ARG A 450 1.59 20.27 9.40
C ARG A 450 2.94 19.77 9.86
N LEU A 451 3.31 18.53 9.57
CA LEU A 451 4.60 17.98 10.01
C LEU A 451 5.79 18.66 9.31
N SER A 452 5.63 19.09 8.05
CA SER A 452 6.64 19.84 7.32
C SER A 452 6.80 21.28 7.82
N GLN A 453 5.85 21.77 8.61
CA GLN A 453 5.81 23.13 9.13
C GLN A 453 6.33 23.17 10.57
N SER A 454 7.43 23.90 10.78
CA SER A 454 8.11 23.97 12.08
C SER A 454 7.16 24.44 13.20
N GLY A 455 6.97 23.59 14.22
CA GLY A 455 6.20 23.89 15.42
C GLY A 455 4.68 23.67 15.32
N GLU A 456 4.15 23.35 14.13
CA GLU A 456 2.70 23.18 13.91
C GLU A 456 2.15 21.87 14.48
N VAL A 457 2.94 20.78 14.42
CA VAL A 457 2.64 19.55 15.16
C VAL A 457 3.11 19.70 16.60
N LYS A 458 2.21 19.48 17.56
CA LYS A 458 2.49 19.59 18.99
C LYS A 458 2.39 18.23 19.68
N VAL A 459 3.37 17.94 20.52
CA VAL A 459 3.38 16.77 21.42
C VAL A 459 3.47 17.27 22.85
N GLY A 460 2.31 17.30 23.53
CA GLY A 460 2.14 18.07 24.77
C GLY A 460 2.35 19.57 24.52
N ASN A 461 3.23 20.19 25.30
CA ASN A 461 3.55 21.63 25.16
C ASN A 461 4.69 21.93 24.18
N PHE A 462 5.21 20.92 23.46
CA PHE A 462 6.35 21.07 22.57
C PHE A 462 5.89 21.01 21.12
N GLY A 463 6.08 22.11 20.38
CA GLY A 463 6.01 22.09 18.92
C GLY A 463 7.27 21.42 18.37
N ILE A 464 7.10 20.43 17.49
CA ILE A 464 8.23 19.70 16.90
C ILE A 464 8.69 20.36 15.59
N ASP A 465 10.00 20.30 15.34
CA ASP A 465 10.65 20.86 14.16
C ASP A 465 11.65 19.85 13.60
N LEU A 466 11.36 19.32 12.41
CA LEU A 466 12.21 18.34 11.73
C LEU A 466 13.61 18.91 11.44
N GLY A 467 13.75 20.22 11.21
CA GLY A 467 15.03 20.87 10.93
C GLY A 467 15.99 20.88 12.14
N LYS A 468 15.48 20.55 13.33
CA LYS A 468 16.29 20.36 14.56
C LYS A 468 16.80 18.94 14.74
N VAL A 469 16.35 17.98 13.93
CA VAL A 469 16.88 16.62 13.94
C VAL A 469 18.24 16.62 13.24
N LYS A 470 19.32 16.36 14.00
CA LYS A 470 20.70 16.33 13.50
C LYS A 470 21.26 14.92 13.32
N THR A 471 20.44 13.90 13.54
CA THR A 471 20.82 12.50 13.41
C THR A 471 21.16 12.17 11.95
N PRO A 472 22.32 11.52 11.67
CA PRO A 472 22.64 11.00 10.35
C PRO A 472 21.54 10.08 9.84
N SER A 473 21.09 10.33 8.61
CA SER A 473 19.89 9.70 8.06
C SER A 473 20.16 8.97 6.74
N TYR A 474 19.57 7.79 6.57
CA TYR A 474 19.55 7.03 5.33
C TYR A 474 18.11 6.98 4.79
N PHE A 475 17.88 7.52 3.60
CA PHE A 475 16.56 7.57 2.98
C PHE A 475 16.53 6.64 1.78
N LEU A 476 15.76 5.57 1.89
CA LEU A 476 15.44 4.69 0.78
C LEU A 476 14.06 5.02 0.23
N SER A 477 14.00 5.31 -1.06
CA SER A 477 12.77 5.43 -1.83
C SER A 477 12.75 4.37 -2.93
N THR A 478 11.59 4.05 -3.51
CA THR A 478 11.52 3.06 -4.60
C THR A 478 10.93 3.69 -5.87
N LYS A 479 11.54 3.41 -7.03
CA LYS A 479 11.28 4.14 -8.28
C LYS A 479 9.84 4.01 -8.78
N GLU A 480 9.22 2.85 -8.57
CA GLU A 480 7.85 2.54 -9.01
C GLU A 480 6.86 2.59 -7.82
N ASP A 481 7.25 3.25 -6.72
CA ASP A 481 6.33 3.53 -5.61
C ASP A 481 5.24 4.50 -6.05
N HIS A 482 3.99 4.11 -5.80
CA HIS A 482 2.79 4.89 -6.08
C HIS A 482 2.06 5.29 -4.79
N ILE A 483 2.51 4.74 -3.65
CA ILE A 483 2.00 5.03 -2.31
C ILE A 483 2.80 6.20 -1.74
N ALA A 484 4.11 6.04 -1.67
CA ALA A 484 5.04 7.06 -1.20
C ALA A 484 5.98 7.42 -2.35
N LEU A 485 5.56 8.38 -3.19
CA LEU A 485 6.30 8.77 -4.38
C LEU A 485 7.76 9.12 -4.03
N TRP A 486 8.70 8.62 -4.83
CA TRP A 486 10.12 8.72 -4.48
C TRP A 486 10.62 10.17 -4.42
N ASP A 487 10.07 11.04 -5.26
CA ASP A 487 10.33 12.48 -5.26
C ASP A 487 9.76 13.17 -4.01
N ALA A 488 8.55 12.80 -3.57
CA ALA A 488 7.93 13.30 -2.34
C ALA A 488 8.74 12.89 -1.10
N THR A 489 9.17 11.62 -1.03
CA THR A 489 10.01 11.12 0.07
C THR A 489 11.41 11.79 0.08
N PHE A 490 12.00 12.05 -1.09
CA PHE A 490 13.24 12.82 -1.21
C PHE A 490 13.05 14.28 -0.80
N GLY A 491 11.93 14.92 -1.19
CA GLY A 491 11.56 16.25 -0.72
C GLY A 491 11.46 16.31 0.80
N GLY A 492 10.77 15.33 1.40
CA GLY A 492 10.64 15.20 2.85
C GLY A 492 11.98 15.01 3.58
N SER A 493 12.94 14.32 2.96
CA SER A 493 14.28 14.12 3.55
C SER A 493 15.01 15.45 3.81
N ARG A 494 14.75 16.48 2.99
CA ARG A 494 15.35 17.83 3.14
C ARG A 494 14.83 18.59 4.35
N LEU A 495 13.74 18.13 4.96
CA LEU A 495 13.21 18.72 6.20
C LEU A 495 14.06 18.36 7.41
N LEU A 496 14.84 17.28 7.34
CA LEU A 496 15.76 16.91 8.40
C LEU A 496 17.00 17.81 8.38
N GLY A 497 17.45 18.20 9.58
CA GLY A 497 18.58 19.11 9.71
C GLY A 497 19.96 18.46 9.73
N GLY A 498 20.06 17.14 9.60
CA GLY A 498 21.29 16.36 9.62
C GLY A 498 21.66 15.81 8.25
N ASP A 499 22.87 15.26 8.14
CA ASP A 499 23.36 14.68 6.89
C ASP A 499 22.47 13.50 6.45
N THR A 500 22.08 13.51 5.17
CA THR A 500 21.16 12.51 4.61
C THR A 500 21.78 11.84 3.40
N THR A 501 21.81 10.51 3.41
CA THR A 501 22.17 9.67 2.26
C THR A 501 20.89 9.25 1.54
N LEU A 502 20.78 9.56 0.25
CA LEU A 502 19.63 9.22 -0.58
C LEU A 502 19.92 8.00 -1.44
N VAL A 503 19.00 7.04 -1.44
CA VAL A 503 19.07 5.83 -2.24
C VAL A 503 17.72 5.57 -2.89
N LEU A 504 17.73 5.33 -4.20
CA LEU A 504 16.53 4.97 -4.95
C LEU A 504 16.62 3.50 -5.33
N GLY A 505 15.79 2.64 -4.74
CA GLY A 505 15.63 1.26 -5.13
C GLY A 505 14.78 1.11 -6.39
N GLU A 506 15.01 0.05 -7.16
CA GLU A 506 14.13 -0.34 -8.27
C GLU A 506 12.86 -1.05 -7.74
N SER A 507 11.84 -1.19 -8.58
CA SER A 507 10.52 -1.74 -8.25
C SER A 507 9.67 -0.82 -7.34
N GLY A 508 8.56 -1.35 -6.82
CA GLY A 508 7.56 -0.61 -6.06
C GLY A 508 7.68 -0.75 -4.53
N HIS A 509 6.71 -0.18 -3.82
CA HIS A 509 6.71 0.04 -2.36
C HIS A 509 7.24 -1.12 -1.50
N VAL A 510 6.75 -2.34 -1.74
CA VAL A 510 7.19 -3.52 -0.98
C VAL A 510 8.37 -4.20 -1.66
N ALA A 511 8.27 -4.49 -2.96
CA ALA A 511 9.27 -5.29 -3.67
C ALA A 511 10.65 -4.62 -3.75
N GLY A 512 10.70 -3.27 -3.79
CA GLY A 512 11.95 -2.52 -3.75
C GLY A 512 12.58 -2.46 -2.37
N VAL A 513 11.77 -2.44 -1.30
CA VAL A 513 12.25 -2.45 0.09
C VAL A 513 12.69 -3.87 0.50
N VAL A 514 11.83 -4.86 0.27
CA VAL A 514 12.07 -6.27 0.60
C VAL A 514 12.82 -6.97 -0.54
N ASN A 515 14.07 -6.56 -0.75
CA ASN A 515 14.94 -7.10 -1.79
C ASN A 515 16.15 -7.85 -1.19
N PRO A 516 16.03 -9.14 -0.84
CA PRO A 516 17.11 -9.88 -0.18
C PRO A 516 18.34 -10.09 -1.11
N PRO A 517 19.58 -9.83 -0.63
CA PRO A 517 20.79 -9.87 -1.45
C PRO A 517 21.03 -11.17 -2.22
N HIS A 518 20.72 -12.33 -1.63
CA HIS A 518 20.99 -13.62 -2.24
C HIS A 518 20.16 -13.88 -3.51
N LYS A 519 19.05 -13.17 -3.71
CA LYS A 519 18.24 -13.29 -4.94
C LYS A 519 18.88 -12.58 -6.12
N ASN A 520 19.79 -11.63 -5.86
CA ASN A 520 20.45 -10.79 -6.86
C ASN A 520 19.46 -10.23 -7.91
N LYS A 521 18.31 -9.76 -7.44
CA LYS A 521 17.28 -9.13 -8.27
C LYS A 521 17.38 -7.62 -8.15
N TYR A 522 16.93 -6.94 -9.21
CA TYR A 522 16.83 -5.48 -9.25
C TYR A 522 18.18 -4.75 -9.17
N GLY A 523 18.12 -3.45 -8.94
CA GLY A 523 19.25 -2.58 -8.65
C GLY A 523 18.82 -1.39 -7.81
N TYR A 524 19.74 -0.48 -7.56
CA TYR A 524 19.49 0.78 -6.88
C TYR A 524 20.35 1.89 -7.47
N TRP A 525 19.95 3.14 -7.27
CA TRP A 525 20.67 4.31 -7.73
C TRP A 525 21.23 5.10 -6.54
N LEU A 526 22.43 5.64 -6.74
CA LEU A 526 23.15 6.49 -5.80
C LEU A 526 23.59 7.77 -6.49
N SER A 527 23.52 8.89 -5.79
CA SER A 527 24.18 10.13 -6.21
C SER A 527 24.71 10.89 -5.00
N ASP A 528 25.93 11.40 -5.13
CA ASP A 528 26.57 12.29 -4.17
C ASP A 528 26.41 13.77 -4.58
N ALA A 529 25.70 14.05 -5.68
CA ALA A 529 25.53 15.39 -6.20
C ALA A 529 24.41 16.14 -5.46
N ASP A 530 24.67 17.42 -5.17
CA ASP A 530 23.60 18.35 -4.83
C ASP A 530 22.59 18.41 -6.00
N PHE A 531 21.31 18.45 -5.65
CA PHE A 531 20.23 18.49 -6.62
C PHE A 531 19.20 19.53 -6.18
N ASP A 532 18.65 20.28 -7.14
CA ASP A 532 17.54 21.19 -6.89
C ASP A 532 16.20 20.48 -7.15
N SER A 533 16.18 19.55 -8.11
CA SER A 533 15.00 18.75 -8.48
C SER A 533 15.27 17.24 -8.48
N PRO A 534 14.24 16.41 -8.22
CA PRO A 534 14.35 14.95 -8.30
C PRO A 534 14.91 14.46 -9.64
N ASP A 535 14.48 15.04 -10.76
CA ASP A 535 14.97 14.68 -12.10
C ASP A 535 16.47 14.93 -12.26
N GLN A 536 16.98 16.02 -11.70
CA GLN A 536 18.42 16.32 -11.69
C GLN A 536 19.19 15.27 -10.88
N TRP A 537 18.65 14.86 -9.72
CA TRP A 537 19.25 13.78 -8.92
C TRP A 537 19.34 12.50 -9.73
N LEU A 538 18.22 12.05 -10.32
CA LEU A 538 18.14 10.82 -11.09
C LEU A 538 19.08 10.82 -12.31
N ALA A 539 19.19 11.96 -13.01
CA ALA A 539 20.10 12.12 -14.15
C ALA A 539 21.58 12.00 -13.75
N SER A 540 21.93 12.41 -12.53
CA SER A 540 23.29 12.29 -11.98
C SER A 540 23.59 10.93 -11.34
N ALA A 541 22.55 10.14 -11.06
CA ALA A 541 22.69 8.94 -10.24
C ALA A 541 23.27 7.75 -11.01
N ARG A 542 24.21 7.05 -10.39
CA ARG A 542 24.76 5.79 -10.92
C ARG A 542 23.89 4.62 -10.47
N ARG A 543 23.56 3.72 -11.41
CA ARG A 543 22.85 2.48 -11.09
C ARG A 543 23.84 1.40 -10.67
N GLU A 544 23.63 0.84 -9.48
CA GLU A 544 24.30 -0.34 -8.96
C GLU A 544 23.37 -1.56 -9.10
N ALA A 545 23.94 -2.74 -9.31
CA ALA A 545 23.19 -3.99 -9.39
C ALA A 545 23.06 -4.66 -8.01
N GLY A 546 21.98 -5.42 -7.81
CA GLY A 546 21.74 -6.17 -6.59
C GLY A 546 20.94 -5.39 -5.54
N SER A 547 21.02 -5.85 -4.28
CA SER A 547 20.23 -5.31 -3.19
C SER A 547 20.86 -4.08 -2.55
N TRP A 548 20.03 -3.07 -2.24
CA TRP A 548 20.44 -1.92 -1.44
C TRP A 548 20.78 -2.28 0.01
N TRP A 549 20.36 -3.45 0.53
CA TRP A 549 20.64 -3.88 1.91
C TRP A 549 22.14 -3.90 2.19
N THR A 550 22.95 -4.39 1.24
CA THR A 550 24.42 -4.43 1.40
C THR A 550 25.03 -3.04 1.43
N HIS A 551 24.48 -2.09 0.67
CA HIS A 551 24.90 -0.70 0.75
C HIS A 551 24.50 -0.05 2.07
N TRP A 552 23.28 -0.32 2.56
CA TRP A 552 22.83 0.14 3.86
C TRP A 552 23.74 -0.37 5.00
N GLN A 553 24.17 -1.64 4.98
CA GLN A 553 25.11 -2.17 5.99
C GLN A 553 26.45 -1.42 5.97
N GLN A 554 26.97 -1.10 4.78
CA GLN A 554 28.19 -0.30 4.64
C GLN A 554 27.99 1.10 5.23
N TRP A 555 26.87 1.75 4.93
CA TRP A 555 26.52 3.05 5.49
C TRP A 555 26.35 3.01 7.01
N ALA A 556 25.75 1.94 7.56
CA ALA A 556 25.48 1.81 8.99
C ALA A 556 26.77 1.58 9.81
N THR A 557 27.84 1.09 9.19
CA THR A 557 29.10 0.66 9.83
C THR A 557 29.68 1.68 10.84
N PRO A 558 29.77 2.99 10.53
CA PRO A 558 30.28 3.99 11.47
C PRO A 558 29.40 4.19 12.72
N HIS A 559 28.16 3.68 12.70
CA HIS A 559 27.17 3.86 13.75
C HIS A 559 26.97 2.60 14.62
N LEU A 560 27.70 1.52 14.37
CA LEU A 560 27.52 0.22 15.05
C LEU A 560 28.17 0.14 16.44
N GLY A 561 28.96 1.14 16.82
CA GLY A 561 29.77 1.16 18.03
C GLY A 561 31.25 0.89 17.74
N GLU A 562 32.11 1.07 18.75
CA GLU A 562 33.56 1.00 18.56
C GLU A 562 34.09 -0.45 18.48
N GLN A 563 33.36 -1.40 19.07
CA GLN A 563 33.75 -2.81 19.16
C GLN A 563 32.53 -3.72 19.04
N SER A 564 32.75 -4.96 18.61
CA SER A 564 31.76 -6.03 18.77
C SER A 564 31.69 -6.48 20.23
N VAL A 565 30.49 -6.80 20.70
CA VAL A 565 30.23 -7.35 22.03
C VAL A 565 29.79 -8.82 21.91
N PRO A 566 29.92 -9.64 22.97
CA PRO A 566 29.35 -10.98 22.97
C PRO A 566 27.86 -10.97 22.63
N ALA A 567 27.39 -12.02 21.95
CA ALA A 567 25.97 -12.19 21.65
C ALA A 567 25.10 -11.96 22.90
N ARG A 568 24.11 -11.07 22.76
CA ARG A 568 23.21 -10.74 23.87
C ARG A 568 22.17 -11.85 24.03
N ALA A 569 21.93 -12.25 25.28
CA ALA A 569 20.76 -13.06 25.60
C ALA A 569 19.48 -12.28 25.28
N VAL A 570 18.40 -13.00 25.02
CA VAL A 570 17.08 -12.39 24.84
C VAL A 570 16.55 -11.96 26.21
N GLY A 571 16.09 -10.70 26.30
CA GLY A 571 15.63 -10.08 27.53
C GLY A 571 16.74 -9.76 28.54
N SER A 572 16.30 -9.42 29.75
CA SER A 572 17.15 -9.24 30.94
C SER A 572 16.38 -9.73 32.17
N GLU A 573 17.01 -9.69 33.35
CA GLU A 573 16.32 -10.04 34.61
C GLU A 573 15.10 -9.14 34.87
N GLU A 574 15.19 -7.86 34.50
CA GLU A 574 14.10 -6.88 34.67
C GLU A 574 13.10 -6.88 33.51
N CYS A 575 13.50 -7.39 32.34
CA CYS A 575 12.66 -7.51 31.14
C CYS A 575 12.79 -8.94 30.58
N PRO A 576 12.27 -9.96 31.29
CA PRO A 576 12.36 -11.34 30.84
C PRO A 576 11.53 -11.56 29.57
N GLY A 577 11.89 -12.59 28.81
CA GLY A 577 11.05 -13.07 27.71
C GLY A 577 9.66 -13.46 28.21
N LEU A 578 8.63 -12.79 27.69
CA LEU A 578 7.23 -13.01 28.03
C LEU A 578 6.64 -14.19 27.24
N MET A 579 7.01 -14.31 25.97
CA MET A 579 6.63 -15.39 25.07
C MET A 579 7.45 -15.38 23.78
N PRO A 580 7.49 -16.49 23.02
CA PRO A 580 8.14 -16.53 21.71
C PRO A 580 7.56 -15.51 20.72
N ALA A 581 8.42 -15.01 19.83
CA ALA A 581 8.01 -14.31 18.61
C ALA A 581 7.08 -15.21 17.78
N PRO A 582 6.11 -14.65 17.04
CA PRO A 582 5.96 -13.23 16.72
C PRO A 582 5.05 -12.44 17.68
N GLY A 583 4.75 -12.99 18.86
CA GLY A 583 3.91 -12.34 19.89
C GLY A 583 2.40 -12.56 19.69
N GLN A 584 1.59 -11.92 20.52
CA GLN A 584 0.12 -12.05 20.50
C GLN A 584 -0.56 -10.94 19.69
N TYR A 585 -0.04 -9.72 19.68
CA TYR A 585 -0.70 -8.58 19.03
C TYR A 585 -0.76 -8.74 17.51
N VAL A 586 0.29 -9.31 16.91
CA VAL A 586 0.30 -9.59 15.48
C VAL A 586 -0.72 -10.64 15.05
N GLN A 587 -1.16 -11.50 15.99
CA GLN A 587 -2.13 -12.56 15.71
C GLN A 587 -3.57 -12.05 15.68
N GLN A 588 -3.82 -10.81 16.14
CA GLN A 588 -5.17 -10.22 16.14
C GLN A 588 -5.64 -9.98 14.70
N THR A 589 -6.80 -10.55 14.35
CA THR A 589 -7.48 -10.36 13.06
C THR A 589 -8.67 -9.42 13.21
N LEU A 590 -9.18 -8.89 12.09
CA LEU A 590 -10.40 -8.08 12.08
C LEU A 590 -11.65 -8.97 11.88
N PRO A 591 -12.79 -8.68 12.55
CA PRO A 591 -12.96 -7.64 13.56
C PRO A 591 -12.20 -7.97 14.85
N VAL A 592 -11.71 -6.94 15.55
CA VAL A 592 -11.10 -7.12 16.87
C VAL A 592 -12.24 -7.44 17.85
N GLU A 593 -12.30 -8.68 18.33
CA GLU A 593 -13.22 -9.08 19.38
C GLU A 593 -12.70 -8.61 20.75
N ASP A 594 -13.61 -8.09 21.59
CA ASP A 594 -13.32 -7.57 22.94
C ASP A 594 -12.91 -8.68 23.93
#